data_AF-S4PB24-F1
#
_entry.id   AF-S4PB24-F1
#
_cell.length_a   1.000
_cell.length_b   1.000
_cell.length_c   1.000
_cell.angle_alpha   90.00
_cell.angle_beta   90.00
_cell.angle_gamma   90.00
#
_symmetry.space_group_name_H-M   'P 1'
#
loop_
_entity.id
_entity.type
_entity.pdbx_description
1 polymer ?
#
loop_
_entity_poly.entity_id
_entity_poly.type
_entity_poly.pdbx_seq_one_letter_code
_entity_poly.pdbx_strand_id
1 'polypeptide(L)'
;GHDVPLNQGCLNPVKVIIPVGSILDPSEDAAVVGGNVLTSQRIVDVVFKAFQVCAASQGCMNNLTLGETSWGYYETVAGGSGAGPGWHGTGGVHTHMT
;
A
#
# COMPACT_ATOMS: atom_id res chain seq x y z
N GLY A 1 22.71 -6.10 0.63
CA GLY A 1 22.83 -4.65 0.86
C GLY A 1 23.38 -4.42 2.25
N HIS A 2 23.99 -3.26 2.50
CA HIS A 2 24.36 -2.82 3.85
C HIS A 2 23.15 -2.17 4.52
N ASP A 3 23.07 -2.23 5.86
CA ASP A 3 22.01 -1.56 6.62
C ASP A 3 22.09 -0.04 6.42
N VAL A 4 21.05 0.54 5.86
CA VAL A 4 20.88 1.98 5.71
C VAL A 4 19.73 2.41 6.61
N PRO A 5 19.90 3.45 7.46
CA PRO A 5 18.79 3.99 8.24
C PRO A 5 17.64 4.42 7.32
N LEU A 6 16.41 4.00 7.64
CA LEU A 6 15.23 4.40 6.87
C LEU A 6 14.97 5.90 7.08
N ASN A 7 15.31 6.71 6.09
CA ASN A 7 15.06 8.14 6.09
C ASN A 7 14.82 8.67 4.65
N GLN A 8 14.46 9.94 4.54
CA GLN A 8 14.16 10.58 3.25
C GLN A 8 15.34 10.55 2.27
N GLY A 9 16.58 10.53 2.76
CA GLY A 9 17.79 10.44 1.93
C GLY A 9 17.86 9.19 1.07
N CYS A 10 17.22 8.08 1.48
CA CYS A 10 17.10 6.87 0.67
C CYS A 10 16.29 7.08 -0.62
N LEU A 11 15.44 8.11 -0.66
CA LEU A 11 14.61 8.47 -1.81
C LEU A 11 15.19 9.60 -2.66
N ASN A 12 16.29 10.23 -2.25
CA ASN A 12 16.99 11.26 -3.05
C ASN A 12 17.28 10.85 -4.51
N PRO A 13 17.68 9.60 -4.82
CA PRO A 13 17.91 9.20 -6.22
C PRO A 13 16.62 8.91 -7.00
N VAL A 14 15.45 8.91 -6.35
CA VAL A 14 14.17 8.57 -6.97
C VAL A 14 13.49 9.83 -7.49
N LYS A 15 13.27 9.91 -8.81
CA LYS A 15 12.45 10.96 -9.41
C LYS A 15 10.98 10.51 -9.45
N VAL A 16 10.13 11.21 -8.72
CA VAL A 16 8.67 10.99 -8.71
C VAL A 16 8.03 11.88 -9.77
N ILE A 17 7.33 11.27 -10.73
CA ILE A 17 6.60 11.97 -11.80
C ILE A 17 5.13 11.59 -11.67
N ILE A 18 4.30 12.53 -11.24
CA ILE A 18 2.86 12.33 -11.08
C ILE A 18 2.14 13.19 -12.12
N PRO A 19 1.33 12.60 -13.02
CA PRO A 19 0.52 13.36 -13.96
C PRO A 19 -0.55 14.19 -13.23
N VAL A 20 -0.72 15.44 -13.65
CA VAL A 20 -1.70 16.37 -13.07
C VAL A 20 -3.12 15.83 -13.25
N GLY A 21 -3.93 15.88 -12.20
CA GLY A 21 -5.32 15.40 -12.21
C GLY A 21 -5.46 13.88 -12.23
N SER A 22 -4.36 13.14 -12.03
CA SER A 22 -4.42 11.68 -11.90
C SER A 22 -4.96 11.26 -10.54
N ILE A 23 -5.21 9.96 -10.35
CA ILE A 23 -5.60 9.41 -9.04
C ILE A 23 -4.56 9.67 -7.93
N LEU A 24 -3.31 10.01 -8.30
CA LEU A 24 -2.22 10.35 -7.40
C LEU A 24 -2.00 11.87 -7.24
N ASP A 25 -2.69 12.69 -8.05
CA ASP A 25 -2.74 14.14 -7.94
C ASP A 25 -4.19 14.61 -8.17
N PRO A 26 -5.11 14.25 -7.25
CA PRO A 26 -6.51 14.61 -7.38
C PRO A 26 -6.73 16.10 -7.08
N SER A 27 -7.86 16.66 -7.55
CA SER A 27 -8.25 18.05 -7.23
C SER A 27 -8.56 18.23 -5.74
N GLU A 28 -8.52 19.47 -5.24
CA GLU A 28 -8.83 19.79 -3.85
C GLU A 28 -10.25 19.36 -3.42
N ASP A 29 -11.21 19.35 -4.36
CA ASP A 29 -12.59 18.94 -4.12
C ASP A 29 -12.80 17.41 -4.15
N ALA A 30 -11.78 16.64 -4.49
CA ALA A 30 -11.91 15.18 -4.64
C ALA A 30 -11.88 14.49 -3.27
N ALA A 31 -12.73 13.49 -3.10
CA ALA A 31 -12.69 12.63 -1.92
C ALA A 31 -11.44 11.72 -1.98
N VAL A 32 -10.51 11.91 -1.03
CA VAL A 32 -9.24 11.16 -0.95
C VAL A 32 -9.13 10.22 0.24
N VAL A 33 -10.19 10.12 1.06
CA VAL A 33 -10.19 9.25 2.23
C VAL A 33 -9.99 7.79 1.81
N GLY A 34 -9.19 7.05 2.58
CA GLY A 34 -8.90 5.65 2.29
C GLY A 34 -7.95 5.43 1.10
N GLY A 35 -7.16 6.42 0.69
CA GLY A 35 -6.15 6.23 -0.36
C GLY A 35 -5.14 5.11 -0.05
N ASN A 36 -4.83 4.88 1.23
CA ASN A 36 -4.02 3.74 1.69
C ASN A 36 -4.69 2.38 1.47
N VAL A 37 -6.04 2.33 1.41
CA VAL A 37 -6.82 1.10 1.31
C VAL A 37 -6.60 0.42 -0.03
N LEU A 38 -6.79 1.16 -1.13
CA LEU A 38 -6.65 0.62 -2.49
C LEU A 38 -5.50 1.27 -3.24
N THR A 39 -5.51 2.59 -3.36
CA THR A 39 -4.62 3.31 -4.28
C THR A 39 -3.16 3.00 -4.00
N SER A 40 -2.73 3.18 -2.76
CA SER A 40 -1.34 2.89 -2.41
C SER A 40 -1.01 1.40 -2.53
N GLN A 41 -1.95 0.48 -2.25
CA GLN A 41 -1.70 -0.96 -2.39
C GLN A 41 -1.40 -1.31 -3.85
N ARG A 42 -2.15 -0.70 -4.77
CA ARG A 42 -1.93 -0.88 -6.20
C ARG A 42 -0.63 -0.24 -6.68
N ILE A 43 -0.19 0.86 -6.08
CA ILE A 43 1.15 1.41 -6.37
C ILE A 43 2.23 0.40 -5.97
N VAL A 44 2.14 -0.20 -4.79
CA VAL A 44 3.08 -1.22 -4.32
C VAL A 44 3.10 -2.43 -5.28
N ASP A 45 1.93 -2.93 -5.67
CA ASP A 45 1.81 -4.04 -6.64
C ASP A 45 2.55 -3.71 -7.95
N VAL A 46 2.39 -2.50 -8.48
CA VAL A 46 3.04 -2.06 -9.73
C VAL A 46 4.55 -1.97 -9.56
N VAL A 47 5.04 -1.43 -8.44
CA VAL A 47 6.48 -1.36 -8.14
C VAL A 47 7.06 -2.77 -8.05
N PHE A 48 6.44 -3.67 -7.28
CA PHE A 48 6.94 -5.04 -7.14
C PHE A 48 6.89 -5.84 -8.43
N LYS A 49 5.86 -5.63 -9.25
CA LYS A 49 5.79 -6.19 -10.59
C LYS A 49 6.92 -5.69 -11.50
N ALA A 50 7.25 -4.40 -11.44
CA ALA A 50 8.34 -3.82 -12.23
C ALA A 50 9.72 -4.40 -11.86
N PHE A 51 9.95 -4.67 -10.57
CA PHE A 51 11.18 -5.30 -10.10
C PHE A 51 11.15 -6.84 -10.09
N GLN A 52 10.00 -7.45 -10.43
CA GLN A 52 9.80 -8.90 -10.46
C GLN A 52 10.15 -9.60 -9.13
N VAL A 53 9.94 -8.92 -8.00
CA VAL A 53 10.36 -9.42 -6.68
C VAL A 53 9.38 -10.41 -6.06
N CYS A 54 8.08 -10.21 -6.29
CA CYS A 54 7.01 -11.10 -5.85
C CYS A 54 5.73 -10.86 -6.67
N ALA A 55 4.78 -11.79 -6.57
CA ALA A 55 3.41 -11.60 -7.04
C ALA A 55 2.69 -10.55 -6.18
N ALA A 56 1.59 -10.01 -6.70
CA ALA A 56 0.73 -9.11 -5.93
C ALA A 56 0.17 -9.82 -4.68
N SER A 57 0.14 -9.08 -3.56
CA SER A 57 -0.56 -9.51 -2.35
C SER A 57 -2.04 -9.14 -2.46
N GLN A 58 -2.79 -9.23 -1.36
CA GLN A 58 -4.12 -8.67 -1.28
C GLN A 58 -4.09 -7.16 -1.53
N GLY A 59 -4.43 -6.76 -2.76
CA GLY A 59 -4.37 -5.35 -3.17
C GLY A 59 -5.51 -4.48 -2.68
N CYS A 60 -6.12 -4.85 -1.56
CA CYS A 60 -7.04 -4.01 -0.79
C CYS A 60 -6.75 -4.23 0.69
N MET A 61 -6.49 -3.14 1.40
CA MET A 61 -6.43 -3.13 2.85
C MET A 61 -7.85 -3.07 3.40
N ASN A 62 -8.42 -4.25 3.64
CA ASN A 62 -9.75 -4.41 4.20
C ASN A 62 -9.77 -3.85 5.62
N ASN A 63 -10.82 -3.10 5.94
CA ASN A 63 -10.99 -2.54 7.28
C ASN A 63 -12.39 -2.84 7.81
N LEU A 64 -12.48 -3.12 9.10
CA LEU A 64 -13.73 -3.06 9.85
C LEU A 64 -13.78 -1.71 10.56
N THR A 65 -14.79 -0.92 10.24
CA THR A 65 -15.03 0.37 10.88
C THR A 65 -16.41 0.41 11.48
N LEU A 66 -16.50 0.68 12.77
CA LEU A 66 -17.74 0.78 13.53
C LEU A 66 -17.64 1.98 14.46
N GLY A 67 -18.73 2.67 14.73
CA GLY A 67 -18.67 3.82 15.62
C GLY A 67 -20.01 4.52 15.77
N GLU A 68 -20.03 5.43 16.73
CA GLU A 68 -21.14 6.31 17.06
C GLU A 68 -20.61 7.74 17.21
N THR A 69 -21.44 8.66 17.69
CA THR A 69 -21.04 10.08 17.85
C THR A 69 -19.83 10.26 18.81
N SER A 70 -19.66 9.38 19.81
CA SER A 70 -18.65 9.53 20.86
C SER A 70 -17.44 8.58 20.74
N TRP A 71 -17.47 7.61 19.84
CA TRP A 71 -16.37 6.65 19.68
C TRP A 71 -16.32 6.06 18.28
N GLY A 72 -15.13 5.63 17.88
CA GLY A 72 -14.91 4.90 16.63
C GLY A 72 -13.92 3.76 16.86
N TYR A 73 -14.15 2.66 16.16
CA TYR A 73 -13.28 1.49 16.06
C TYR A 73 -12.85 1.34 14.61
N TYR A 74 -11.56 1.07 14.44
CA TYR A 74 -10.94 0.84 13.15
C TYR A 74 -9.97 -0.33 13.30
N GLU A 75 -10.17 -1.37 12.51
CA GLU A 75 -9.29 -2.54 12.48
C GLU A 75 -8.97 -2.90 11.03
N THR A 76 -7.70 -3.22 10.75
CA THR A 76 -7.30 -3.81 9.47
C THR A 76 -7.48 -5.31 9.53
N VAL A 77 -7.98 -5.91 8.44
CA VAL A 77 -8.19 -7.35 8.33
C VAL A 77 -7.13 -7.92 7.40
N ALA A 78 -6.37 -8.89 7.93
CA ALA A 78 -5.33 -9.59 7.20
C ALA A 78 -5.88 -10.40 6.00
N GLY A 79 -5.00 -10.74 5.07
CA GLY A 79 -5.31 -11.76 4.06
C GLY A 79 -4.07 -12.31 3.39
N GLY A 80 -4.03 -12.34 2.06
CA GLY A 80 -3.01 -13.11 1.32
C GLY A 80 -1.75 -12.30 0.97
N SER A 81 -0.57 -12.84 1.26
CA SER A 81 0.69 -12.34 0.70
C SER A 81 1.00 -12.95 -0.67
N GLY A 82 1.67 -12.18 -1.51
CA GLY A 82 2.16 -12.64 -2.80
C GLY A 82 3.30 -13.66 -2.65
N ALA A 83 3.27 -14.70 -3.48
CA ALA A 83 4.38 -15.64 -3.63
C ALA A 83 5.59 -14.97 -4.29
N GLY A 84 6.79 -15.53 -4.07
CA GLY A 84 8.00 -15.08 -4.75
C GLY A 84 8.82 -16.23 -5.32
N PRO A 85 10.01 -15.96 -5.89
CA PRO A 85 10.79 -16.95 -6.63
C PRO A 85 11.15 -18.23 -5.86
N GLY A 86 11.18 -18.17 -4.52
CA GLY A 86 11.53 -19.30 -3.66
C GLY A 86 10.55 -19.55 -2.52
N TRP A 87 9.37 -18.90 -2.51
CA TRP A 87 8.40 -19.05 -1.43
C TRP A 87 6.96 -18.97 -1.93
N HIS A 88 6.08 -19.68 -1.24
CA HIS A 88 4.64 -19.56 -1.44
C HIS A 88 4.09 -18.33 -0.70
N GLY A 89 2.97 -17.81 -1.20
CA GLY A 89 2.20 -16.83 -0.47
C GLY A 89 1.64 -17.41 0.83
N THR A 90 1.40 -16.55 1.81
CA THR A 90 0.86 -16.89 3.12
C THR A 90 -0.51 -16.27 3.27
N GLY A 91 -1.50 -17.04 3.75
CA GLY A 91 -2.82 -16.51 4.08
C GLY A 91 -2.90 -15.98 5.51
N GLY A 92 -3.81 -15.04 5.76
CA GLY A 92 -4.08 -14.50 7.09
C GLY A 92 -2.96 -13.62 7.66
N VAL A 93 -2.21 -12.92 6.80
CA VAL A 93 -1.12 -12.02 7.20
C VAL A 93 -1.35 -10.59 6.71
N HIS A 94 -0.84 -9.65 7.50
CA HIS A 94 -0.76 -8.24 7.16
C HIS A 94 0.37 -8.01 6.15
N THR A 95 0.06 -7.30 5.06
CA THR A 95 1.01 -7.04 3.97
C THR A 95 0.99 -5.58 3.55
N HIS A 96 2.18 -5.02 3.38
CA HIS A 96 2.40 -3.66 2.89
C HIS A 96 1.73 -2.61 3.79
N MET A 97 0.51 -2.18 3.49
CA MET A 97 -0.25 -1.21 4.30
C MET A 97 -1.41 -1.82 5.11
N THR A 98 -1.71 -3.11 4.93
CA THR A 98 -2.57 -3.84 5.90
C THR A 98 -1.81 -4.14 7.16
#